data_AF-A0A1T5IXW5-F1
#
_entry.id   AF-A0A1T5IXW5-F1
#
_cell.length_a   1.000
_cell.length_b   1.000
_cell.length_c   1.000
_cell.angle_alpha   90.00
_cell.angle_beta   90.00
_cell.angle_gamma   90.00
#
_symmetry.space_group_name_H-M   'P 1'
#
loop_
_entity.id
_entity.type
_entity.pdbx_description
1 polymer ?
#
loop_
_entity_poly.entity_id
_entity_poly.type
_entity_poly.pdbx_seq_one_letter_code
_entity_poly.pdbx_strand_id
1 'polypeptide(L)'
;MSTQPWDELAQAPLWTDLTVNRVLCLVAIVLMVANLLDYFRLVPSLLFCFNRSRGAEALEHSLGLARVRNLSGIVYGLPFCLILDRFGVVRPEFWDRIPPAWQAPAMIGLMAAFMFVRDLCYLLFRPRRVYGEPYATLRHNVFNYLLLLVPLLLVTVAVITAFRLSPELAVYILAGEIALAWLFGLTRSAQILHNRCSGLSTFLYLCALELLPAAILVAVVLLF
;
A
#
# COMPACT_ATOMS: atom_id res chain seq x y z
N MET A 1 17.97 -24.15 49.66
CA MET A 1 18.91 -24.01 48.53
C MET A 1 18.11 -23.53 47.33
N SER A 2 18.09 -22.21 47.12
CA SER A 2 17.42 -21.54 46.02
C SER A 2 18.47 -21.01 45.05
N THR A 3 18.68 -21.70 43.93
CA THR A 3 19.43 -21.17 42.79
C THR A 3 18.85 -21.77 41.50
N GLN A 4 17.58 -21.46 41.22
CA GLN A 4 17.19 -21.32 39.83
C GLN A 4 17.58 -19.90 39.44
N PRO A 5 18.57 -19.71 38.55
CA PRO A 5 18.87 -18.38 38.05
C PRO A 5 17.63 -17.97 37.25
N TRP A 6 17.00 -16.91 37.73
CA TRP A 6 16.14 -16.00 37.01
C TRP A 6 16.04 -16.37 35.52
N ASP A 7 14.90 -16.96 35.15
CA ASP A 7 14.29 -16.62 33.89
C ASP A 7 14.18 -15.08 33.90
N GLU A 8 15.26 -14.42 33.48
CA GLU A 8 15.17 -13.14 32.83
C GLU A 8 14.13 -13.38 31.76
N LEU A 9 12.89 -12.99 32.08
CA LEU A 9 11.74 -12.99 31.19
C LEU A 9 12.30 -12.56 29.84
N ALA A 10 12.50 -13.52 28.93
CA ALA A 10 13.09 -13.27 27.64
C ALA A 10 12.09 -12.38 26.93
N GLN A 11 12.23 -11.06 27.11
CA GLN A 11 11.34 -10.07 26.56
C GLN A 11 11.38 -10.33 25.07
N ALA A 12 10.20 -10.62 24.49
CA ALA A 12 10.11 -10.87 23.07
C ALA A 12 10.83 -9.70 22.37
N PRO A 13 11.77 -9.99 21.44
CA PRO A 13 12.59 -8.95 20.85
C PRO A 13 11.67 -7.88 20.24
N LEU A 14 11.95 -6.61 20.55
CA LEU A 14 11.15 -5.53 19.98
C LEU A 14 11.31 -5.55 18.46
N TRP A 15 10.30 -5.06 17.74
CA TRP A 15 10.34 -4.99 16.28
C TRP A 15 11.62 -4.30 15.76
N THR A 16 12.09 -3.29 16.51
CA THR A 16 13.31 -2.53 16.23
C THR A 16 14.60 -3.28 16.55
N ASP A 17 14.56 -4.38 17.29
CA ASP A 17 15.75 -5.16 17.67
C ASP A 17 16.14 -6.18 16.61
N LEU A 18 15.20 -6.54 15.74
CA LEU A 18 15.41 -7.48 14.66
C LEU A 18 16.30 -6.86 13.57
N THR A 19 17.46 -7.48 13.30
CA THR A 19 18.44 -7.00 12.31
C THR A 19 17.82 -6.86 10.92
N VAL A 20 16.96 -7.80 10.51
CA VAL A 20 16.27 -7.77 9.21
C VAL A 20 15.45 -6.48 9.08
N ASN A 21 14.67 -6.13 10.10
CA ASN A 21 13.84 -4.92 10.09
C ASN A 21 14.69 -3.65 10.02
N ARG A 22 15.81 -3.60 10.75
CA ARG A 22 16.77 -2.48 10.68
C ARG A 22 17.34 -2.30 9.27
N VAL A 23 17.77 -3.40 8.65
CA VAL A 23 18.31 -3.39 7.27
C VAL A 23 17.24 -2.93 6.28
N LEU A 24 16.02 -3.46 6.37
CA LEU A 24 14.92 -3.05 5.49
C LEU A 24 14.54 -1.58 5.68
N CYS A 25 14.53 -1.08 6.92
CA CYS A 25 14.33 0.35 7.19
C CYS A 25 15.42 1.21 6.58
N LEU A 26 16.70 0.82 6.73
CA LEU A 26 17.81 1.55 6.12
C LEU A 26 17.68 1.59 4.59
N VAL A 27 17.37 0.45 3.98
CA VAL A 27 17.13 0.36 2.53
C VAL A 27 15.96 1.27 2.12
N ALA A 28 14.85 1.24 2.86
CA ALA A 28 13.70 2.10 2.57
C ALA A 28 14.06 3.58 2.63
N ILE A 29 14.80 4.02 3.66
CA ILE A 29 15.26 5.40 3.81
C ILE A 29 16.18 5.80 2.65
N VAL A 30 17.18 4.97 2.33
CA VAL A 30 18.11 5.25 1.23
C VAL A 30 17.37 5.36 -0.11
N LEU A 31 16.45 4.44 -0.40
CA LEU A 31 15.67 4.47 -1.63
C LEU A 31 14.74 5.69 -1.71
N MET A 32 14.10 6.07 -0.60
CA MET A 32 13.25 7.26 -0.52
C MET A 32 14.06 8.54 -0.73
N VAL A 33 15.23 8.67 -0.09
CA VAL A 33 16.13 9.82 -0.27
C VAL A 33 16.63 9.89 -1.71
N ALA A 34 17.02 8.76 -2.30
CA ALA A 34 17.45 8.70 -3.69
C ALA A 34 16.33 9.10 -4.69
N ASN A 35 15.06 8.82 -4.36
CA ASN A 35 13.91 9.17 -5.19
C ASN A 35 13.24 10.50 -4.79
N LEU A 36 13.82 11.27 -3.87
CA LEU A 36 13.14 12.42 -3.26
C LEU A 36 12.82 13.53 -4.27
N LEU A 37 13.77 13.85 -5.16
CA LEU A 37 13.57 14.86 -6.20
C LEU A 37 12.49 14.45 -7.20
N ASP A 38 12.47 13.18 -7.56
CA ASP A 38 11.48 12.62 -8.48
C ASP A 38 10.09 12.57 -7.83
N TYR A 39 10.00 12.26 -6.54
CA TYR A 39 8.77 12.41 -5.78
C TYR A 39 8.25 13.85 -5.82
N PHE A 40 9.08 14.86 -5.51
CA PHE A 40 8.65 16.26 -5.54
C PHE A 40 8.21 16.72 -6.93
N ARG A 41 8.82 16.21 -8.00
CA ARG A 41 8.38 16.44 -9.38
C ARG A 41 6.99 15.85 -9.66
N LEU A 42 6.66 14.71 -9.04
CA LEU A 42 5.36 14.04 -9.21
C LEU A 42 4.23 14.69 -8.40
N VAL A 43 4.52 15.28 -7.24
CA VAL A 43 3.49 15.81 -6.30
C VAL A 43 2.43 16.69 -6.98
N PRO A 44 2.76 17.69 -7.82
CA PRO A 44 1.74 18.51 -8.46
C PRO A 44 0.76 17.70 -9.31
N SER A 45 1.28 16.73 -10.07
CA SER A 45 0.47 15.83 -10.88
C SER A 45 -0.38 14.88 -10.01
N LEU A 46 0.19 14.36 -8.92
CA LEU A 46 -0.53 13.47 -7.99
C LEU A 46 -1.70 14.21 -7.30
N LEU A 47 -1.48 15.44 -6.85
CA LEU A 47 -2.54 16.29 -6.27
C LEU A 47 -3.64 16.59 -7.31
N PHE A 48 -3.26 16.79 -8.56
CA PHE A 48 -4.23 16.95 -9.64
C PHE A 48 -5.04 15.67 -9.89
N CYS A 49 -4.40 14.49 -9.84
CA CYS A 49 -5.09 13.18 -9.92
C CYS A 49 -6.08 12.96 -8.77
N PHE A 50 -5.70 13.38 -7.56
CA PHE A 50 -6.56 13.28 -6.37
C PHE A 50 -7.86 14.10 -6.55
N ASN A 51 -7.74 15.30 -7.11
CA ASN A 51 -8.87 16.19 -7.32
C ASN A 51 -9.73 15.79 -8.53
N ARG A 52 -9.11 15.43 -9.66
CA ARG A 52 -9.79 15.20 -10.94
C ARG A 52 -9.33 13.90 -11.63
N SER A 53 -10.29 13.13 -12.15
CA SER A 53 -10.01 11.91 -12.93
C SER A 53 -9.15 12.15 -14.18
N ARG A 54 -9.36 13.29 -14.87
CA ARG A 54 -8.52 13.72 -16.00
C ARG A 54 -7.05 13.92 -15.62
N GLY A 55 -6.74 14.15 -14.35
CA GLY A 55 -5.36 14.26 -13.89
C GLY A 55 -4.60 12.96 -14.01
N ALA A 56 -5.27 11.83 -13.74
CA ALA A 56 -4.67 10.51 -13.89
C ALA A 56 -4.41 10.18 -15.37
N GLU A 57 -5.31 10.56 -16.26
CA GLU A 57 -5.11 10.40 -17.72
C GLU A 57 -3.94 11.28 -18.20
N ALA A 58 -3.88 12.56 -17.78
CA ALA A 58 -2.79 13.48 -18.13
C ALA A 58 -1.41 13.00 -17.63
N LEU A 59 -1.36 12.40 -16.44
CA LEU A 59 -0.14 11.80 -15.91
C LEU A 59 0.31 10.60 -16.73
N GLU A 60 -0.62 9.76 -17.19
CA GLU A 60 -0.31 8.58 -18.02
C GLU A 60 0.18 8.97 -19.43
N HIS A 61 -0.35 10.06 -20.00
CA HIS A 61 0.11 10.59 -21.29
C HIS A 61 1.58 11.04 -21.27
N SER A 62 2.07 11.49 -20.11
CA SER A 62 3.48 11.85 -19.95
C SER A 62 4.32 10.61 -19.65
N LEU A 63 4.85 9.96 -20.69
CA LEU A 63 5.65 8.73 -20.56
C LEU A 63 6.78 8.84 -19.52
N GLY A 64 7.44 10.00 -19.45
CA GLY A 64 8.46 10.29 -18.45
C GLY A 64 7.92 10.25 -17.03
N LEU A 65 6.85 11.02 -16.75
CA LEU A 65 6.25 11.08 -15.42
C LEU A 65 5.57 9.76 -15.03
N ALA A 66 4.91 9.07 -15.97
CA ALA A 66 4.30 7.77 -15.73
C ALA A 66 5.35 6.71 -15.33
N ARG A 67 6.51 6.70 -15.99
CA ARG A 67 7.62 5.81 -15.64
C ARG A 67 8.20 6.13 -14.27
N VAL A 68 8.44 7.41 -14.00
CA VAL A 68 8.93 7.87 -12.69
C VAL A 68 7.93 7.48 -11.59
N ARG A 69 6.63 7.73 -11.79
CA ARG A 69 5.56 7.30 -10.87
C ARG A 69 5.60 5.80 -10.60
N ASN A 70 5.70 4.96 -11.63
CA ASN A 70 5.69 3.50 -11.43
C ASN A 70 6.92 3.05 -10.62
N LEU A 71 8.10 3.58 -10.92
CA LEU A 71 9.31 3.29 -10.17
C LEU A 71 9.20 3.77 -8.72
N SER A 72 8.78 5.02 -8.51
CA SER A 72 8.57 5.57 -7.18
C SER A 72 7.49 4.80 -6.41
N GLY A 73 6.44 4.32 -7.08
CA GLY A 73 5.39 3.50 -6.46
C GLY A 73 5.93 2.19 -5.90
N ILE A 74 6.84 1.52 -6.61
CA ILE A 74 7.53 0.33 -6.12
C ILE A 74 8.43 0.68 -4.92
N VAL A 75 9.19 1.77 -5.02
CA VAL A 75 10.08 2.24 -3.94
C VAL A 75 9.28 2.55 -2.67
N TYR A 76 8.17 3.25 -2.79
CA TYR A 76 7.30 3.64 -1.67
C TYR A 76 6.45 2.47 -1.15
N GLY A 77 6.34 1.38 -1.91
CA GLY A 77 5.74 0.13 -1.43
C GLY A 77 6.50 -0.48 -0.26
N LEU A 78 7.83 -0.33 -0.20
CA LEU A 78 8.64 -0.85 0.91
C LEU A 78 8.33 -0.17 2.27
N PRO A 79 8.44 1.16 2.42
CA PRO A 79 8.09 1.82 3.68
C PRO A 79 6.62 1.60 4.05
N PHE A 80 5.71 1.50 3.08
CA PHE A 80 4.33 1.10 3.33
C PHE A 80 4.25 -0.25 4.07
N CYS A 81 4.91 -1.29 3.53
CA CYS A 81 4.92 -2.62 4.14
C CYS A 81 5.54 -2.62 5.55
N LEU A 82 6.62 -1.87 5.74
CA LEU A 82 7.28 -1.75 7.05
C LEU A 82 6.40 -1.08 8.10
N ILE A 83 5.60 -0.08 7.70
CA ILE A 83 4.62 0.56 8.59
C ILE A 83 3.52 -0.44 8.98
N LEU A 84 2.98 -1.19 8.01
CA LEU A 84 1.94 -2.20 8.29
C LEU A 84 2.43 -3.26 9.27
N ASP A 85 3.64 -3.80 9.05
CA ASP A 85 4.21 -4.85 9.89
C ASP A 85 4.53 -4.33 11.30
N ARG A 86 5.17 -3.15 11.40
CA ARG A 86 5.54 -2.52 12.68
C ARG A 86 4.34 -2.27 13.58
N PHE A 87 3.26 -1.74 13.02
CA PHE A 87 2.06 -1.40 13.79
C PHE A 87 1.04 -2.54 13.86
N GLY A 88 1.27 -3.64 13.13
CA GLY A 88 0.34 -4.76 13.08
C GLY A 88 -1.01 -4.41 12.45
N VAL A 89 -1.02 -3.50 11.47
CA VAL A 89 -2.26 -3.06 10.79
C VAL A 89 -2.89 -4.22 10.02
N VAL A 90 -2.05 -5.09 9.46
CA VAL A 90 -2.48 -6.33 8.79
C VAL A 90 -1.80 -7.48 9.51
N ARG A 91 -2.57 -8.26 10.28
CA ARG A 91 -2.11 -9.47 10.97
C ARG A 91 -3.12 -10.60 10.81
N PRO A 92 -2.97 -11.44 9.77
CA PRO A 92 -3.68 -12.71 9.63
C PRO A 92 -3.41 -13.65 10.81
N GLU A 93 -4.25 -14.67 11.02
CA GLU A 93 -4.07 -15.61 12.14
C GLU A 93 -2.78 -16.45 11.97
N PHE A 94 -2.39 -16.77 10.74
CA PHE A 94 -1.13 -17.47 10.46
C PHE A 94 0.12 -16.63 10.73
N TRP A 95 0.00 -15.31 10.95
CA TRP A 95 1.15 -14.42 11.15
C TRP A 95 1.93 -14.78 12.43
N ASP A 96 1.24 -15.30 13.44
CA ASP A 96 1.84 -15.76 14.69
C ASP A 96 2.71 -17.02 14.50
N ARG A 97 2.55 -17.73 13.38
CA ARG A 97 3.38 -18.89 13.02
C ARG A 97 4.66 -18.49 12.30
N ILE A 98 4.76 -17.24 11.82
CA ILE A 98 5.93 -16.73 11.12
C ILE A 98 6.93 -16.21 12.18
N PRO A 99 8.20 -16.66 12.15
CA PRO A 99 9.20 -16.15 13.08
C PRO A 99 9.33 -14.62 12.96
N PRO A 100 9.51 -13.86 14.05
CA PRO A 100 9.48 -12.40 14.04
C PRO A 100 10.40 -11.75 12.99
N ALA A 101 11.59 -12.33 12.76
CA ALA A 101 12.55 -11.84 11.76
C ALA A 101 12.05 -11.92 10.30
N TRP A 102 11.04 -12.75 10.03
CA TRP A 102 10.49 -12.98 8.70
C TRP A 102 9.14 -12.27 8.47
N GLN A 103 8.57 -11.64 9.49
CA GLN A 103 7.26 -10.96 9.39
C GLN A 103 7.29 -9.77 8.42
N ALA A 104 8.30 -8.89 8.49
CA ALA A 104 8.45 -7.80 7.52
C ALA A 104 8.66 -8.28 6.07
N PRO A 105 9.57 -9.23 5.77
CA PRO A 105 9.64 -9.86 4.45
C PRO A 105 8.32 -10.51 4.00
N ALA A 106 7.60 -11.18 4.90
CA ALA A 106 6.30 -11.78 4.60
C ALA A 106 5.27 -10.70 4.22
N MET A 107 5.27 -9.54 4.88
CA MET A 107 4.41 -8.41 4.54
C MET A 107 4.69 -7.88 3.12
N ILE A 108 5.97 -7.77 2.76
CA ILE A 108 6.38 -7.39 1.39
C ILE A 108 5.89 -8.45 0.38
N GLY A 109 6.03 -9.74 0.72
CA GLY A 109 5.52 -10.85 -0.08
C GLY A 109 4.00 -10.80 -0.26
N LEU A 110 3.25 -10.50 0.81
CA LEU A 110 1.80 -10.35 0.78
C LEU A 110 1.38 -9.18 -0.13
N MET A 111 2.05 -8.04 -0.03
CA MET A 111 1.83 -6.90 -0.93
C MET A 111 2.13 -7.27 -2.39
N ALA A 112 3.24 -7.96 -2.65
CA ALA A 112 3.58 -8.41 -4.00
C ALA A 112 2.54 -9.39 -4.56
N ALA A 113 2.05 -10.33 -3.74
CA ALA A 113 0.99 -11.26 -4.10
C ALA A 113 -0.33 -10.53 -4.40
N PHE A 114 -0.70 -9.55 -3.58
CA PHE A 114 -1.87 -8.69 -3.83
C PHE A 114 -1.76 -7.96 -5.17
N MET A 115 -0.61 -7.34 -5.45
CA MET A 115 -0.38 -6.65 -6.72
C MET A 115 -0.41 -7.61 -7.92
N PHE A 116 0.12 -8.82 -7.76
CA PHE A 116 0.06 -9.86 -8.77
C PHE A 116 -1.37 -10.32 -9.07
N VAL A 117 -2.17 -10.58 -8.03
CA VAL A 117 -3.60 -10.94 -8.18
C VAL A 117 -4.37 -9.81 -8.86
N ARG A 118 -4.11 -8.56 -8.49
CA ARG A 118 -4.70 -7.39 -9.15
C ARG A 118 -4.33 -7.37 -10.62
N ASP A 119 -3.05 -7.51 -10.97
CA ASP A 119 -2.60 -7.55 -12.37
C ASP A 119 -3.23 -8.72 -13.15
N LEU A 120 -3.40 -9.89 -12.53
CA LEU A 120 -4.11 -11.02 -13.12
C LEU A 120 -5.58 -10.68 -13.39
N CYS A 121 -6.26 -9.98 -12.48
CA CYS A 121 -7.62 -9.51 -12.71
C CYS A 121 -7.70 -8.53 -13.88
N TYR A 122 -6.73 -7.62 -14.02
CA TYR A 122 -6.63 -6.72 -15.17
C TYR A 122 -6.39 -7.46 -16.50
N LEU A 123 -5.68 -8.59 -16.46
CA LEU A 123 -5.47 -9.45 -17.62
C LEU A 123 -6.75 -10.22 -17.99
N LEU A 124 -7.43 -10.83 -17.01
CA LEU A 124 -8.60 -11.69 -17.21
C LEU A 124 -9.87 -10.90 -17.54
N PHE A 125 -10.10 -9.77 -16.86
CA PHE A 125 -11.33 -8.98 -16.95
C PHE A 125 -11.13 -7.67 -17.70
N ARG A 126 -10.31 -7.69 -18.75
CA ARG A 126 -9.99 -6.50 -19.55
C ARG A 126 -11.26 -5.81 -20.08
N PRO A 127 -11.51 -4.53 -19.76
CA PRO A 127 -12.71 -3.85 -20.22
C PRO A 127 -12.73 -3.66 -21.75
N ARG A 128 -13.78 -4.15 -22.40
CA ARG A 128 -13.89 -4.16 -23.88
C ARG A 128 -14.07 -2.79 -24.52
N ARG A 129 -14.28 -1.73 -23.76
CA ARG A 129 -14.46 -0.36 -24.27
C ARG A 129 -13.37 0.59 -23.79
N VAL A 130 -12.39 0.07 -23.06
CA VAL A 130 -11.31 0.86 -22.46
C VAL A 130 -10.00 0.27 -22.98
N TYR A 131 -9.37 0.97 -23.93
CA TYR A 131 -8.13 0.55 -24.58
C TYR A 131 -7.13 1.68 -24.57
N GLY A 132 -5.84 1.34 -24.68
CA GLY A 132 -4.76 2.33 -24.69
C GLY A 132 -4.60 3.00 -23.33
N GLU A 133 -4.48 4.33 -23.33
CA GLU A 133 -4.09 5.12 -22.16
C GLU A 133 -5.09 5.04 -21.01
N PRO A 134 -6.43 5.14 -21.20
CA PRO A 134 -7.39 4.99 -20.09
C PRO A 134 -7.29 3.65 -19.35
N TYR A 135 -6.91 2.57 -20.05
CA TYR A 135 -6.71 1.27 -19.43
C TYR A 135 -5.43 1.25 -18.58
N ALA A 136 -4.34 1.85 -19.09
CA ALA A 136 -3.10 2.00 -18.34
C ALA A 136 -3.29 2.90 -17.12
N THR A 137 -4.02 4.02 -17.26
CA THR A 137 -4.40 4.90 -16.16
C THR A 137 -5.15 4.13 -15.06
N LEU A 138 -6.12 3.30 -15.43
CA LEU A 138 -6.90 2.49 -14.48
C LEU A 138 -5.99 1.50 -13.73
N ARG A 139 -5.15 0.75 -14.45
CA ARG A 139 -4.23 -0.23 -13.87
C ARG A 139 -3.25 0.41 -12.89
N HIS A 140 -2.61 1.51 -13.28
CA HIS A 140 -1.58 2.18 -12.48
C HIS A 140 -2.13 3.16 -11.43
N ASN A 141 -3.46 3.33 -11.36
CA ASN A 141 -4.09 4.28 -10.45
C ASN A 141 -3.70 4.06 -8.98
N VAL A 142 -3.48 2.81 -8.56
CA VAL A 142 -3.04 2.47 -7.20
C VAL A 142 -1.77 3.21 -6.78
N PHE A 143 -0.82 3.39 -7.70
CA PHE A 143 0.45 4.04 -7.40
C PHE A 143 0.27 5.53 -7.11
N ASN A 144 -0.72 6.18 -7.72
CA ASN A 144 -1.02 7.58 -7.44
C ASN A 144 -1.39 7.78 -5.96
N TYR A 145 -2.26 6.90 -5.45
CA TYR A 145 -2.74 6.97 -4.07
C TYR A 145 -1.72 6.45 -3.08
N LEU A 146 -0.97 5.40 -3.42
CA LEU A 146 0.13 4.91 -2.58
C LEU A 146 1.19 6.00 -2.36
N LEU A 147 1.58 6.72 -3.42
CA LEU A 147 2.58 7.79 -3.34
C LEU A 147 2.12 8.98 -2.50
N LEU A 148 0.81 9.28 -2.45
CA LEU A 148 0.26 10.30 -1.55
C LEU A 148 0.10 9.77 -0.11
N LEU A 149 -0.27 8.50 0.04
CA LEU A 149 -0.55 7.86 1.32
C LEU A 149 0.71 7.65 2.17
N VAL A 150 1.81 7.19 1.58
CA VAL A 150 3.01 6.85 2.35
C VAL A 150 3.62 8.05 3.10
N PRO A 151 3.79 9.24 2.48
CA PRO A 151 4.19 10.44 3.20
C PRO A 151 3.22 10.82 4.33
N LEU A 152 1.91 10.67 4.10
CA LEU A 152 0.89 10.90 5.13
C LEU A 152 1.09 9.93 6.31
N LEU A 153 1.22 8.63 6.03
CA LEU A 153 1.47 7.61 7.05
C LEU A 153 2.76 7.89 7.82
N LEU A 154 3.82 8.37 7.17
CA LEU A 154 5.07 8.71 7.86
C LEU A 154 4.89 9.88 8.83
N VAL A 155 4.13 10.91 8.43
CA VAL A 155 3.76 12.03 9.33
C VAL A 155 2.91 11.50 10.49
N THR A 156 1.93 10.65 10.20
CA THR A 156 1.06 10.05 11.22
C THR A 156 1.82 9.18 12.20
N VAL A 157 2.78 8.36 11.73
CA VAL A 157 3.68 7.59 12.57
C VAL A 157 4.56 8.50 13.44
N ALA A 158 5.05 9.62 12.91
CA ALA A 158 5.81 10.59 13.70
C ALA A 158 4.95 11.21 14.81
N VAL A 159 3.69 11.54 14.53
CA VAL A 159 2.73 12.04 15.54
C VAL A 159 2.42 10.96 16.58
N ILE A 160 2.06 9.74 16.16
CA ILE A 160 1.78 8.60 17.06
C ILE A 160 2.94 8.38 18.04
N THR A 161 4.17 8.40 17.54
CA THR A 161 5.38 8.19 18.35
C THR A 161 5.70 9.38 19.25
N ALA A 162 5.56 10.62 18.77
CA ALA A 162 5.80 11.83 19.57
C ALA A 162 4.83 11.96 20.76
N PHE A 163 3.56 11.64 20.54
CA PHE A 163 2.51 11.73 21.57
C PHE A 163 2.31 10.42 22.35
N ARG A 164 3.06 9.36 22.03
CA ARG A 164 2.97 8.03 22.66
C ARG A 164 1.53 7.51 22.72
N LEU A 165 0.82 7.62 21.60
CA LEU A 165 -0.55 7.11 21.49
C LEU A 165 -0.58 5.59 21.72
N SER A 166 -1.74 5.08 22.17
CA SER A 166 -1.90 3.64 22.41
C SER A 166 -1.71 2.84 21.10
N PRO A 167 -1.15 1.62 21.17
CA PRO A 167 -0.97 0.78 19.98
C PRO A 167 -2.26 0.50 19.23
N GLU A 168 -3.36 0.30 19.95
CA GLU A 168 -4.69 0.08 19.37
C GLU A 168 -5.16 1.29 18.58
N LEU A 169 -5.02 2.50 19.14
CA LEU A 169 -5.41 3.73 18.45
C LEU A 169 -4.55 3.96 17.21
N ALA A 170 -3.25 3.65 17.29
CA ALA A 170 -2.35 3.72 16.14
C ALA A 170 -2.82 2.82 14.98
N VAL A 171 -3.24 1.58 15.27
CA VAL A 171 -3.80 0.67 14.26
C VAL A 171 -5.04 1.26 13.61
N TYR A 172 -6.00 1.76 14.39
CA TYR A 172 -7.23 2.34 13.83
C TYR A 172 -6.99 3.57 12.96
N ILE A 173 -6.09 4.46 13.39
CA ILE A 173 -5.75 5.66 12.61
C ILE A 173 -5.11 5.26 11.28
N LEU A 174 -4.08 4.41 11.31
CA LEU A 174 -3.37 3.98 10.10
C LEU A 174 -4.28 3.18 9.16
N ALA A 175 -5.10 2.27 9.70
CA ALA A 175 -6.09 1.53 8.92
C ALA A 175 -7.12 2.47 8.28
N GLY A 176 -7.57 3.50 9.01
CA GLY A 176 -8.47 4.53 8.51
C GLY A 176 -7.87 5.31 7.33
N GLU A 177 -6.61 5.75 7.43
CA GLU A 177 -5.92 6.44 6.34
C GLU A 177 -5.78 5.56 5.10
N ILE A 178 -5.43 4.28 5.27
CA ILE A 178 -5.32 3.31 4.17
C ILE A 178 -6.69 3.09 3.52
N ALA A 179 -7.74 2.89 4.31
CA ALA A 179 -9.10 2.69 3.83
C ALA A 179 -9.59 3.92 3.05
N LEU A 180 -9.36 5.12 3.56
CA LEU A 180 -9.71 6.37 2.88
C LEU A 180 -8.96 6.51 1.55
N ALA A 181 -7.65 6.28 1.53
CA ALA A 181 -6.85 6.35 0.30
C ALA A 181 -7.33 5.32 -0.73
N TRP A 182 -7.65 4.10 -0.30
CA TRP A 182 -8.23 3.06 -1.17
C TRP A 182 -9.61 3.46 -1.71
N LEU A 183 -10.50 4.00 -0.87
CA LEU A 183 -11.81 4.49 -1.29
C LEU A 183 -11.69 5.63 -2.31
N PHE A 184 -10.77 6.59 -2.09
CA PHE A 184 -10.50 7.62 -3.09
C PHE A 184 -9.99 7.02 -4.39
N GLY A 185 -9.06 6.06 -4.33
CA GLY A 185 -8.61 5.30 -5.50
C GLY A 185 -9.76 4.63 -6.25
N LEU A 186 -10.63 3.93 -5.53
CA LEU A 186 -11.80 3.24 -6.07
C LEU A 186 -12.78 4.22 -6.73
N THR A 187 -13.08 5.36 -6.10
CA THR A 187 -13.96 6.39 -6.69
C THR A 187 -13.37 6.97 -7.98
N ARG A 188 -12.05 7.11 -8.08
CA ARG A 188 -11.41 7.56 -9.33
C ARG A 188 -11.40 6.50 -10.41
N SER A 189 -11.12 5.26 -10.06
CA SER A 189 -11.29 4.13 -10.99
C SER A 189 -12.74 4.07 -11.51
N ALA A 190 -13.73 4.31 -10.65
CA ALA A 190 -15.14 4.37 -11.02
C ALA A 190 -15.44 5.51 -12.00
N GLN A 191 -14.92 6.71 -11.74
CA GLN A 191 -15.09 7.87 -12.64
C GLN A 191 -14.45 7.64 -14.01
N ILE A 192 -13.24 7.05 -14.05
CA ILE A 192 -12.54 6.74 -15.31
C ILE A 192 -13.37 5.75 -16.13
N LEU A 193 -13.88 4.69 -15.50
CA LEU A 193 -14.73 3.70 -16.16
C LEU A 193 -16.07 4.29 -16.61
N HIS A 194 -16.71 5.10 -15.76
CA HIS A 194 -18.03 5.70 -16.05
C HIS A 194 -17.99 6.63 -17.27
N ASN A 195 -16.86 7.30 -17.52
CA ASN A 195 -16.68 8.14 -18.71
C ASN A 195 -16.73 7.34 -20.03
N ARG A 196 -16.60 6.01 -20.00
CA ARG A 196 -16.48 5.15 -21.18
C ARG A 196 -17.47 3.99 -21.21
N CYS A 197 -18.03 3.62 -20.06
CA CYS A 197 -18.89 2.46 -19.87
C CYS A 197 -20.24 2.87 -19.28
N SER A 198 -21.26 2.05 -19.47
CA SER A 198 -22.54 2.25 -18.77
C SER A 198 -22.36 2.09 -17.25
N GLY A 199 -23.30 2.61 -16.45
CA GLY A 199 -23.26 2.48 -14.99
C GLY A 199 -23.14 1.03 -14.51
N LEU A 200 -23.94 0.12 -15.07
CA LEU A 200 -23.88 -1.31 -14.74
C LEU A 200 -22.52 -1.93 -15.10
N SER A 201 -21.98 -1.63 -16.29
CA SER A 201 -20.68 -2.16 -16.70
C SER A 201 -19.56 -1.63 -15.82
N THR A 202 -19.64 -0.36 -15.43
CA THR A 202 -18.68 0.27 -14.50
C THR A 202 -18.68 -0.46 -13.17
N PHE A 203 -19.85 -0.73 -12.60
CA PHE A 203 -19.97 -1.49 -11.35
C PHE A 203 -19.35 -2.89 -11.48
N LEU A 204 -19.70 -3.64 -12.53
CA LEU A 204 -19.15 -4.99 -12.74
C LEU A 204 -17.63 -4.99 -12.91
N TYR A 205 -17.07 -4.00 -13.62
CA TYR A 205 -15.62 -3.87 -13.76
C TYR A 205 -14.93 -3.49 -12.45
N LEU A 206 -15.52 -2.62 -11.62
CA LEU A 206 -14.98 -2.32 -10.29
C LEU A 206 -15.00 -3.56 -9.40
N CYS A 207 -16.08 -4.34 -9.46
CA CYS A 207 -16.20 -5.62 -8.76
C CYS A 207 -15.05 -6.57 -9.13
N ALA A 208 -14.77 -6.71 -10.43
CA ALA A 208 -13.74 -7.63 -10.90
C ALA A 208 -12.30 -7.12 -10.70
N LEU A 209 -12.06 -5.82 -10.90
CA LEU A 209 -10.69 -5.26 -10.99
C LEU A 209 -10.14 -4.75 -9.67
N GLU A 210 -10.98 -4.25 -8.76
CA GLU A 210 -10.53 -3.62 -7.51
C GLU A 210 -11.11 -4.32 -6.28
N LEU A 211 -12.41 -4.64 -6.28
CA LEU A 211 -13.06 -5.28 -5.13
C LEU A 211 -12.68 -6.77 -4.99
N LEU A 212 -12.57 -7.52 -6.08
CA LEU A 212 -12.20 -8.94 -6.02
C LEU A 212 -10.78 -9.15 -5.43
N PRO A 213 -9.71 -8.47 -5.89
CA PRO A 213 -8.40 -8.56 -5.25
C PRO A 213 -8.43 -8.15 -3.77
N ALA A 214 -9.17 -7.10 -3.42
CA ALA A 214 -9.31 -6.65 -2.04
C ALA A 214 -10.06 -7.69 -1.17
N ALA A 215 -11.12 -8.30 -1.70
CA ALA A 215 -11.87 -9.35 -1.02
C ALA A 215 -11.02 -10.60 -0.79
N ILE A 216 -10.17 -10.97 -1.76
CA ILE A 216 -9.20 -12.07 -1.60
C ILE A 216 -8.22 -11.74 -0.46
N LEU A 217 -7.67 -10.53 -0.42
CA LEU A 217 -6.78 -10.11 0.67
C LEU A 217 -7.48 -10.16 2.02
N VAL A 218 -8.70 -9.64 2.11
CA VAL A 218 -9.51 -9.69 3.35
C VAL A 218 -9.80 -11.15 3.75
N ALA A 219 -10.13 -12.01 2.80
CA ALA A 219 -10.33 -13.44 3.07
C ALA A 219 -9.05 -14.10 3.60
N VAL A 220 -7.87 -13.74 3.06
CA VAL A 220 -6.59 -14.22 3.60
C VAL A 220 -6.36 -13.74 5.02
N VAL A 221 -6.74 -12.51 5.36
CA VAL A 221 -6.58 -11.96 6.71
C VAL A 221 -7.56 -12.57 7.72
N LEU A 222 -8.79 -12.88 7.29
CA LEU A 222 -9.86 -13.34 8.18
C LEU A 222 -9.97 -14.87 8.31
N LEU A 223 -9.56 -15.62 7.28
CA LEU A 223 -9.77 -17.08 7.23
C LEU A 223 -8.49 -17.88 7.47
N PHE A 224 -7.32 -17.24 7.41
CA PHE A 224 -6.03 -17.87 7.55
C PHE A 224 -5.20 -17.13 8.59
#